data_AF-A0A535KUK1-F1
#
_entry.id   AF-A0A535KUK1-F1
#
_cell.length_a   1.000
_cell.length_b   1.000
_cell.length_c   1.000
_cell.angle_alpha   90.00
_cell.angle_beta   90.00
_cell.angle_gamma   90.00
#
_symmetry.space_group_name_H-M   'P 1'
#
loop_
_entity.id
_entity.type
_entity.pdbx_description
1 polymer ?
#
loop_
_entity_poly.entity_id
_entity_poly.type
_entity_poly.pdbx_seq_one_letter_code
_entity_poly.pdbx_strand_id
1 'polypeptide(L)' 'MVQKSPGPDGRNVVKVIELRTDDERAAELARMMSGGVTPKALARARELLHESRHATGDGPRKALQRS' A
#
# COMPACT_ATOMS: atom_id res chain seq x y z
N MET A 1 -8.57 -0.09 1.31
CA MET A 1 -8.59 0.28 2.74
C MET A 1 -9.67 -0.50 3.46
N VAL A 2 -9.40 -0.90 4.70
CA VAL A 2 -10.36 -1.63 5.54
C VAL A 2 -10.80 -0.73 6.69
N GLN A 3 -12.10 -0.55 6.85
CA GLN A 3 -12.70 0.15 7.99
C GLN A 3 -13.44 -0.86 8.86
N LYS A 4 -13.25 -0.78 10.18
CA LYS A 4 -13.93 -1.61 11.16
C LYS A 4 -14.79 -0.73 12.05
N SER A 5 -16.03 -1.13 12.27
CA SER A 5 -16.95 -0.47 13.21
C SER A 5 -17.71 -1.52 14.01
N PRO A 6 -18.15 -1.22 15.24
CA PRO A 6 -19.05 -2.10 15.96
C PRO A 6 -20.40 -2.18 15.22
N GLY A 7 -20.93 -3.39 15.11
CA GLY A 7 -22.26 -3.70 14.60
C GLY A 7 -23.32 -3.68 15.71
N PRO A 8 -24.60 -3.65 15.34
CA PRO A 8 -25.72 -3.55 16.28
C PRO A 8 -25.87 -4.76 17.20
N ASP A 9 -25.27 -5.90 16.85
CA ASP A 9 -25.25 -7.15 17.61
C ASP A 9 -23.93 -7.37 18.38
N GLY A 10 -23.08 -6.35 18.47
CA GLY A 10 -21.76 -6.43 19.10
C GLY A 10 -20.69 -7.14 18.25
N ARG A 11 -21.02 -7.58 17.02
CA ARG A 11 -20.03 -8.10 16.07
C ARG A 11 -19.37 -6.96 15.31
N ASN A 12 -18.13 -7.16 14.88
CA ASN A 12 -17.47 -6.17 14.04
C ASN A 12 -18.05 -6.18 12.62
N VAL A 13 -18.46 -5.01 12.13
CA VAL A 13 -18.77 -4.78 10.73
C VAL A 13 -17.51 -4.29 10.03
N VAL A 14 -17.15 -4.93 8.93
CA VAL A 14 -15.96 -4.59 8.14
C VAL A 14 -16.40 -4.07 6.78
N LYS A 15 -15.97 -2.85 6.46
CA LYS A 15 -16.16 -2.25 5.14
C LYS A 15 -14.83 -2.25 4.38
N VAL A 16 -14.85 -2.80 3.18
CA VAL A 16 -13.72 -2.73 2.24
C VAL A 16 -13.98 -1.59 1.27
N ILE A 17 -13.01 -0.67 1.17
CA ILE A 17 -13.05 0.47 0.26
C ILE A 17 -11.90 0.32 -0.73
N GLU A 18 -12.23 0.35 -2.01
CA GLU A 18 -11.27 0.36 -3.11
C GLU A 18 -10.48 1.68 -3.13
N LEU A 19 -9.17 1.60 -3.37
CA LEU A 19 -8.30 2.77 -3.52
C LEU A 19 -8.00 2.98 -5.00
N ARG A 20 -8.58 4.02 -5.57
CA ARG A 20 -8.59 4.30 -7.01
C ARG A 20 -7.42 5.18 -7.41
N THR A 21 -6.99 6.08 -6.53
CA THR A 21 -5.89 7.02 -6.82
C THR A 21 -4.58 6.62 -6.17
N ASP A 22 -3.47 7.16 -6.68
CA ASP A 22 -2.15 6.96 -6.07
C ASP A 22 -2.00 7.64 -4.72
N ASP A 23 -2.66 8.78 -4.51
CA ASP A 23 -2.66 9.45 -3.22
C ASP A 23 -3.43 8.65 -2.17
N GLU A 24 -4.56 8.04 -2.53
CA GLU A 24 -5.30 7.12 -1.67
C GLU A 24 -4.46 5.91 -1.27
N ARG A 25 -3.73 5.33 -2.23
CA ARG A 25 -2.79 4.22 -1.99
C ARG A 25 -1.64 4.64 -1.09
N ALA A 26 -1.04 5.80 -1.33
CA ALA A 26 0.08 6.32 -0.55
C ALA A 26 -0.34 6.63 0.90
N ALA A 27 -1.53 7.22 1.10
CA ALA A 27 -2.06 7.52 2.42
C ALA A 27 -2.35 6.24 3.22
N GLU A 28 -2.98 5.23 2.61
CA GLU A 28 -3.24 3.96 3.30
C GLU A 28 -1.93 3.22 3.61
N LEU A 29 -0.97 3.22 2.67
CA LEU A 29 0.34 2.60 2.90
C LEU A 29 1.09 3.30 4.06
N ALA A 30 1.09 4.63 4.09
CA ALA A 30 1.65 5.39 5.20
C ALA A 30 0.97 5.02 6.54
N ARG A 31 -0.37 4.92 6.55
CA ARG A 31 -1.13 4.50 7.74
C ARG A 31 -0.75 3.09 8.20
N MET A 32 -0.58 2.15 7.27
CA MET A 32 -0.16 0.78 7.59
C MET A 32 1.26 0.73 8.17
N MET A 33 2.18 1.53 7.63
CA MET A 33 3.57 1.57 8.06
C MET A 33 3.75 2.22 9.44
N SER A 34 3.04 3.32 9.72
CA SER A 34 3.26 4.13 10.93
C SER A 34 2.08 4.21 11.90
N GLY A 35 0.99 3.49 11.66
CA GLY A 35 -0.24 3.56 12.46
C GLY A 35 -1.08 4.84 12.24
N GLY A 36 -0.60 5.76 11.41
CA GLY A 36 -1.25 7.02 11.05
C GLY A 36 -0.59 7.65 9.81
N VAL A 37 -1.18 8.72 9.26
CA VAL A 37 -0.66 9.41 8.07
C VAL A 37 0.20 10.60 8.52
N THR A 38 1.52 10.46 8.39
CA THR A 38 2.48 11.53 8.68
C THR A 38 3.17 11.98 7.40
N PRO A 39 3.67 13.23 7.30
CA PRO A 39 4.37 13.71 6.10
C PRO A 39 5.56 12.82 5.69
N LYS A 40 6.35 12.37 6.67
CA LYS A 40 7.50 11.48 6.45
C LYS A 40 7.07 10.11 5.90
N ALA A 41 6.05 9.50 6.51
CA ALA A 41 5.54 8.20 6.07
C ALA A 41 4.88 8.31 4.68
N LEU A 42 4.20 9.41 4.39
CA LEU A 42 3.57 9.65 3.10
C LEU A 42 4.61 9.81 1.97
N ALA A 43 5.69 10.57 2.22
CA ALA A 43 6.79 10.69 1.27
C ALA A 43 7.39 9.30 0.97
N ARG A 44 7.68 8.52 2.01
CA ARG A 44 8.21 7.15 1.84
C ARG A 44 7.24 6.22 1.11
N ALA A 45 5.94 6.30 1.40
CA ALA A 45 4.94 5.49 0.72
C ALA A 45 4.87 5.80 -0.78
N ARG A 46 5.01 7.07 -1.17
CA ARG A 46 5.09 7.47 -2.58
C ARG A 46 6.31 6.89 -3.29
N GLU A 47 7.48 6.93 -2.65
CA GLU A 47 8.70 6.31 -3.17
C GLU A 47 8.51 4.81 -3.42
N LEU A 48 7.98 4.07 -2.44
CA LEU A 48 7.77 2.62 -2.55
C LEU A 48 6.78 2.25 -3.67
N LEU A 49 5.71 3.03 -3.84
CA LEU A 49 4.75 2.82 -4.92
C LEU A 49 5.34 3.14 -6.29
N HIS A 50 6.25 4.12 -6.37
CA HIS A 50 7.02 4.41 -7.58
C HIS A 50 7.99 3.26 -7.89
N GLU A 51 8.82 2.86 -6.92
CA GLU A 51 9.77 1.75 -7.03
C GLU A 51 9.07 0.45 -7.48
N SER A 52 7.91 0.12 -6.90
CA SER A 52 7.16 -1.10 -7.23
C SER A 52 6.66 -1.13 -8.68
N ARG A 53 6.29 0.03 -9.25
CA ARG A 53 5.89 0.16 -10.65
C ARG A 53 7.06 -0.01 -11.61
N HIS A 54 8.25 0.43 -11.21
CA HIS A 54 9.46 0.29 -12.01
C HIS A 54 10.12 -1.09 -11.86
N ALA A 55 10.03 -1.70 -10.69
CA ALA A 55 10.53 -3.06 -10.43
C ALA A 55 9.74 -4.13 -11.18
N THR A 56 8.47 -3.88 -11.51
CA THR A 56 7.66 -4.77 -12.35
C THR A 56 7.91 -4.57 -13.86
N GLY A 57 8.69 -3.56 -14.24
CA GLY A 57 9.00 -3.21 -15.63
C GLY A 57 10.39 -3.62 -16.15
N ASP A 58 11.41 -3.84 -15.32
CA ASP A 58 12.76 -4.21 -15.80
C ASP A 58 13.66 -4.90 -14.72
N GLY A 59 13.82 -6.23 -14.82
CA GLY A 59 14.98 -7.01 -14.29
C GLY A 59 14.85 -7.81 -12.97
N PRO A 60 15.52 -8.99 -12.81
CA PRO A 60 16.58 -9.54 -13.65
C PRO A 60 16.19 -10.88 -14.33
N ARG A 61 16.08 -10.89 -15.67
CA ARG A 61 16.30 -12.10 -16.50
C ARG A 61 17.74 -12.16 -17.02
N LYS A 62 18.72 -11.80 -16.18
CA LYS A 62 20.16 -12.01 -16.46
C LYS A 62 20.83 -12.68 -15.27
N ALA A 63 20.51 -13.95 -15.05
CA ALA A 63 21.28 -14.82 -14.16
C ALA A 63 21.24 -16.29 -14.59
N LEU A 64 21.11 -16.57 -15.90
CA LEU A 64 21.17 -17.95 -16.40
C LEU A 64 21.72 -18.05 -17.83
N GLN A 65 22.87 -17.43 -18.11
CA GLN A 65 23.75 -17.84 -19.21
C GLN A 65 25.20 -17.62 -18.77
N ARG A 66 25.72 -18.62 -18.06
CA ARG A 66 27.16 -18.91 -18.01
C ARG A 66 27.31 -20.36 -18.41
N SER A 67 27.71 -20.56 -19.66
CA SER A 67 28.23 -21.80 -20.24
C SER A 67 29.36 -21.41 -21.17
#